data_AF-A0A4Y7LFY0-F1
#
_entry.id   AF-A0A4Y7LFY0-F1
#
_cell.length_a   1.000
_cell.length_b   1.000
_cell.length_c   1.000
_cell.angle_alpha   90.00
_cell.angle_beta   90.00
_cell.angle_gamma   90.00
#
_symmetry.space_group_name_H-M   'P 1'
#
loop_
_entity.id
_entity.type
_entity.pdbx_description
1 polymer ?
#
loop_
_entity_poly.entity_id
_entity_poly.type
_entity_poly.pdbx_seq_one_letter_code
_entity_poly.pdbx_strand_id
1 'polypeptide(L)'
;MVDVSRDLALNGGNFQGTPIGVSMDNLRISLAAIGTLMFAQFSELVCDYYNNGLPSNLNGGPNPSLDYGLKGAEIVMASYCSELQYLANQVTTHVQSAEQHNQDVNSLGLISARKSAEAIEILKLMSSTYMVALCQAIDLRHLEENMREVVKHVVQQVMKKTLYSDEKDGSLLASHFCEKELLQVIKHQPVFSYLEDPTNTSYALLVQLREVLVAKALNTCPAKDGEKEISEEDKYLIFKRIPVFQNELKAILGDEVTKAREKFNKGDFPIANRIKKCRTYPICQFVRGQVGTELLSGGKKISPGEDIEKVYEAVNEGKLGDVLKKYLAFWDGSSGPFTPRPGASSPACNNPEYWIWFNKAKACKW
;
A
#
# COMPACT_ATOMS: atom_id res chain seq x y z
N MET A 1 9.07 -18.48 52.16
CA MET A 1 9.19 -17.02 52.38
C MET A 1 9.57 -16.80 53.83
N VAL A 2 10.54 -15.93 54.12
CA VAL A 2 10.94 -15.63 55.50
C VAL A 2 10.17 -14.39 55.95
N ASP A 3 9.33 -14.53 56.97
CA ASP A 3 8.60 -13.43 57.58
C ASP A 3 9.25 -13.07 58.92
N VAL A 4 10.18 -12.10 58.86
CA VAL A 4 10.95 -11.63 60.03
C VAL A 4 10.04 -11.03 61.09
N SER A 5 8.94 -10.37 60.71
CA SER A 5 8.04 -9.69 61.65
C SER A 5 7.31 -10.67 62.57
N ARG A 6 7.07 -11.88 62.09
CA ARG A 6 6.42 -12.96 62.82
C ARG A 6 7.39 -14.04 63.31
N ASP A 7 8.67 -13.93 62.99
CA ASP A 7 9.69 -14.96 63.23
C ASP A 7 9.30 -16.34 62.66
N LEU A 8 8.82 -16.37 61.40
CA LEU A 8 8.29 -17.57 60.76
C LEU A 8 8.90 -17.82 59.37
N ALA A 9 9.11 -19.10 59.06
CA ALA A 9 9.30 -19.59 57.70
C ALA A 9 7.95 -20.05 57.12
N LEU A 10 7.44 -19.33 56.12
CA LEU A 10 6.19 -19.66 55.43
C LEU A 10 6.44 -20.54 54.21
N ASN A 11 5.86 -21.74 54.22
CA ASN A 11 5.84 -22.67 53.08
C ASN A 11 4.60 -22.42 52.22
N GLY A 12 4.76 -22.35 50.90
CA GLY A 12 3.69 -22.07 49.96
C GLY A 12 4.13 -22.26 48.51
N GLY A 13 3.23 -22.00 47.57
CA GLY A 13 3.41 -22.31 46.14
C GLY A 13 3.87 -21.14 45.26
N ASN A 14 4.52 -20.10 45.80
CA ASN A 14 4.85 -18.89 45.03
C ASN A 14 5.79 -19.11 43.82
N PHE A 15 6.42 -20.28 43.73
CA PHE A 15 7.20 -20.71 42.57
C PHE A 15 6.34 -21.11 41.36
N GLN A 16 5.02 -21.26 41.55
CA GLN A 16 4.11 -21.66 40.48
C GLN A 16 3.92 -20.51 39.47
N GLY A 17 4.61 -20.61 38.34
CA GLY A 17 4.68 -19.58 37.30
C GLY A 17 3.46 -19.47 36.38
N THR A 18 2.26 -19.91 36.79
CA THR A 18 1.04 -19.93 35.96
C THR A 18 0.75 -18.58 35.26
N PRO A 19 0.93 -17.40 35.91
CA PRO A 19 0.74 -16.13 35.24
C PRO A 19 1.60 -15.96 33.98
N ILE A 20 2.82 -16.52 33.95
CA ILE A 20 3.71 -16.45 32.78
C ILE A 20 3.15 -17.33 31.66
N GLY A 21 2.85 -18.61 31.95
CA GLY A 21 2.34 -19.55 30.94
C GLY A 21 1.06 -19.06 30.28
N VAL A 22 0.08 -18.64 31.08
CA VAL A 22 -1.21 -18.14 30.59
C VAL A 22 -1.04 -16.86 29.77
N SER A 23 -0.23 -15.90 30.25
CA SER A 23 -0.02 -14.64 29.53
C SER A 23 0.70 -14.85 28.20
N MET A 24 1.69 -15.75 28.16
CA MET A 24 2.45 -16.03 26.94
C MET A 24 1.62 -16.78 25.90
N ASP A 25 0.76 -17.72 26.30
CA ASP A 25 -0.18 -18.38 25.39
C ASP A 25 -1.19 -17.37 24.80
N ASN A 26 -1.76 -16.49 25.63
CA ASN A 26 -2.69 -15.44 25.15
C ASN A 26 -2.00 -14.41 24.23
N LEU A 27 -0.77 -14.01 24.57
CA LEU A 27 0.05 -13.13 23.72
C LEU A 27 0.24 -13.76 22.35
N ARG A 28 0.60 -15.05 22.29
CA ARG A 28 0.92 -15.74 21.04
C ARG A 28 -0.27 -15.84 20.10
N ILE A 29 -1.46 -16.12 20.62
CA ILE A 29 -2.71 -16.09 19.85
C ILE A 29 -2.98 -14.68 19.29
N SER A 30 -2.73 -13.64 20.11
CA SER A 30 -2.92 -12.25 19.68
C SER A 30 -1.94 -11.85 18.58
N LEU A 31 -0.67 -12.26 18.68
CA LEU A 31 0.35 -12.04 17.64
C LEU A 31 -0.04 -12.71 16.33
N ALA A 32 -0.54 -13.95 16.39
CA ALA A 32 -1.01 -14.67 15.22
C ALA A 32 -2.18 -13.96 14.52
N ALA A 33 -3.13 -13.40 15.27
CA ALA A 33 -4.23 -12.61 14.71
C ALA A 33 -3.73 -11.33 14.02
N ILE A 34 -2.75 -10.62 14.62
CA ILE A 34 -2.12 -9.44 14.01
C ILE A 34 -1.42 -9.84 12.70
N GLY A 35 -0.62 -10.91 12.70
CA GLY A 35 0.06 -11.40 11.51
C GLY A 35 -0.92 -11.78 10.39
N THR A 36 -2.05 -12.43 10.71
CA THR A 36 -3.10 -12.75 9.74
C THR A 36 -3.66 -11.49 9.07
N LEU A 37 -3.92 -10.43 9.85
CA LEU A 37 -4.38 -9.16 9.30
C LEU A 37 -3.33 -8.55 8.35
N MET A 38 -2.06 -8.55 8.75
CA MET A 38 -0.97 -8.05 7.91
C MET A 38 -0.83 -8.86 6.60
N PHE A 39 -1.00 -10.18 6.68
CA PHE A 39 -1.01 -11.05 5.49
C PHE A 39 -2.15 -10.70 4.55
N ALA A 40 -3.39 -10.59 5.06
CA ALA A 40 -4.55 -10.22 4.26
C ALA A 40 -4.36 -8.86 3.56
N GLN A 41 -3.89 -7.86 4.30
CA GLN A 41 -3.60 -6.53 3.76
C GLN A 41 -2.48 -6.55 2.70
N PHE A 42 -1.43 -7.36 2.92
CA PHE A 42 -0.36 -7.54 1.93
C PHE A 42 -0.90 -8.17 0.65
N SER A 43 -1.69 -9.24 0.76
CA SER A 43 -2.30 -9.94 -0.38
C SER A 43 -3.20 -9.03 -1.22
N GLU A 44 -4.04 -8.20 -0.58
CA GLU A 44 -4.84 -7.20 -1.30
C GLU A 44 -3.95 -6.17 -2.02
N LEU A 45 -2.87 -5.73 -1.38
CA LEU A 45 -1.99 -4.69 -1.93
C LEU A 45 -1.24 -5.16 -3.18
N VAL A 46 -0.78 -6.40 -3.22
CA VAL A 46 -0.02 -6.94 -4.35
C VAL A 46 -0.90 -7.47 -5.50
N CYS A 47 -2.19 -7.67 -5.26
CA CYS A 47 -3.15 -8.14 -6.24
C CYS A 47 -3.82 -6.97 -6.99
N ASP A 48 -3.61 -6.89 -8.31
CA ASP A 48 -4.14 -5.83 -9.17
C ASP A 48 -5.67 -5.78 -9.26
N TYR A 49 -6.34 -6.90 -8.96
CA TYR A 49 -7.80 -6.94 -8.85
C TYR A 49 -8.34 -6.18 -7.61
N TYR A 50 -7.53 -6.00 -6.57
CA TYR A 50 -7.96 -5.45 -5.28
C TYR A 50 -7.26 -4.13 -4.90
N ASN A 51 -6.08 -3.85 -5.45
CA ASN A 51 -5.23 -2.73 -5.04
C ASN A 51 -5.57 -1.36 -5.67
N ASN A 52 -6.69 -1.28 -6.38
CA ASN A 52 -7.22 -0.05 -7.01
C ASN A 52 -6.28 0.58 -8.05
N GLY A 53 -5.72 -0.23 -8.94
CA GLY A 53 -4.98 0.25 -10.12
C GLY A 53 -3.47 0.40 -9.92
N LEU A 54 -2.90 -0.18 -8.86
CA LEU A 54 -1.45 -0.44 -8.78
C LEU A 54 -1.08 -1.64 -9.68
N PRO A 55 0.16 -1.74 -10.15
CA PRO A 55 0.57 -2.84 -11.02
C PRO A 55 0.58 -4.18 -10.25
N SER A 56 0.34 -5.27 -10.97
CA SER A 56 0.36 -6.62 -10.41
C SER A 56 1.69 -6.93 -9.74
N ASN A 57 1.65 -7.52 -8.55
CA ASN A 57 2.81 -7.80 -7.70
C ASN A 57 3.64 -6.56 -7.31
N LEU A 58 3.11 -5.35 -7.47
CA LEU A 58 3.83 -4.08 -7.28
C LEU A 58 5.13 -3.99 -8.12
N ASN A 59 5.11 -4.53 -9.34
CA ASN A 59 6.24 -4.40 -10.26
C ASN A 59 6.55 -2.91 -10.54
N GLY A 60 7.84 -2.57 -10.60
CA GLY A 60 8.29 -1.18 -10.74
C GLY A 60 8.87 -0.87 -12.11
N GLY A 61 9.28 -1.88 -12.86
CA GLY A 61 9.89 -1.75 -14.18
C GLY A 61 8.92 -1.29 -15.27
N PRO A 62 9.44 -0.79 -16.40
CA PRO A 62 8.62 -0.41 -17.55
C PRO A 62 8.08 -1.62 -18.34
N ASN A 63 8.71 -2.79 -18.20
CA ASN A 63 8.28 -4.03 -18.85
C ASN A 63 7.87 -5.08 -17.79
N PRO A 64 6.57 -5.20 -17.47
CA PRO A 64 6.03 -6.17 -16.52
C PRO A 64 6.38 -7.64 -16.84
N SER A 65 6.62 -8.00 -18.10
CA SER A 65 6.98 -9.38 -18.48
C SER A 65 8.36 -9.81 -17.96
N LEU A 66 9.19 -8.85 -17.56
CA LEU A 66 10.54 -9.06 -17.00
C LEU A 66 10.65 -8.62 -15.54
N ASP A 67 9.54 -8.21 -14.92
CA ASP A 67 9.51 -7.73 -13.54
C ASP A 67 8.30 -8.29 -12.80
N TYR A 68 8.54 -9.32 -12.00
CA TYR A 68 7.51 -9.97 -11.17
C TYR A 68 7.36 -9.31 -9.79
N GLY A 69 8.04 -8.18 -9.54
CA GLY A 69 7.93 -7.38 -8.32
C GLY A 69 8.11 -8.21 -7.04
N LEU A 70 7.09 -8.16 -6.18
CA LEU A 70 7.07 -8.79 -4.86
C LEU A 70 6.41 -10.18 -4.85
N LYS A 71 6.26 -10.84 -6.00
CA LYS A 71 5.67 -12.19 -6.07
C LYS A 71 6.37 -13.20 -5.14
N GLY A 72 7.71 -13.17 -5.10
CA GLY A 72 8.47 -14.03 -4.18
C GLY A 72 8.21 -13.70 -2.72
N ALA A 73 8.10 -12.41 -2.38
CA ALA A 73 7.78 -11.96 -1.04
C ALA A 73 6.36 -12.35 -0.60
N GLU A 74 5.40 -12.40 -1.53
CA GLU A 74 4.03 -12.89 -1.26
C GLU A 74 4.02 -14.36 -0.82
N ILE A 75 4.75 -15.23 -1.54
CA ILE A 75 4.88 -16.65 -1.20
C ILE A 75 5.47 -16.80 0.21
N VAL A 76 6.49 -16.00 0.52
CA VAL A 76 7.17 -16.01 1.80
C VAL A 76 6.29 -15.44 2.93
N MET A 77 5.47 -14.42 2.65
CA MET A 77 4.45 -13.92 3.59
C MET A 77 3.43 -15.01 3.95
N ALA A 78 3.05 -15.86 2.99
CA ALA A 78 2.17 -17.00 3.26
C ALA A 78 2.83 -18.07 4.14
N SER A 79 4.14 -18.35 3.96
CA SER A 79 4.87 -19.27 4.85
C SER A 79 4.97 -18.71 6.27
N TYR A 80 5.29 -17.42 6.41
CA TYR A 80 5.32 -16.75 7.72
C TYR A 80 3.97 -16.82 8.43
N CYS A 81 2.90 -16.48 7.72
CA CYS A 81 1.55 -16.52 8.28
C CYS A 81 1.19 -17.94 8.76
N SER A 82 1.47 -18.96 7.93
CA SER A 82 1.15 -20.35 8.24
C SER A 82 1.89 -20.86 9.49
N GLU A 83 3.19 -20.59 9.59
CA GLU A 83 3.99 -20.96 10.76
C GLU A 83 3.55 -20.19 12.01
N LEU A 84 3.23 -18.90 11.87
CA LEU A 84 2.72 -18.09 12.96
C LEU A 84 1.37 -18.61 13.50
N GLN A 85 0.47 -19.07 12.62
CA GLN A 85 -0.77 -19.70 13.05
C GLN A 85 -0.51 -21.02 13.78
N TYR A 86 0.46 -21.83 13.34
CA TYR A 86 0.84 -23.06 14.04
C TYR A 86 1.37 -22.75 15.45
N LEU A 87 2.20 -21.72 15.60
CA LEU A 87 2.72 -21.29 16.88
C LEU A 87 1.61 -20.82 17.83
N ALA A 88 0.44 -20.39 17.35
CA ALA A 88 -0.66 -19.93 18.19
C ALA A 88 -1.22 -21.00 19.15
N ASN A 89 -0.93 -22.29 18.93
CA ASN A 89 -1.37 -23.37 19.82
C ASN A 89 -0.84 -23.20 21.26
N GLN A 90 -1.68 -23.50 22.26
CA GLN A 90 -1.32 -23.34 23.67
C GLN A 90 -0.32 -24.40 24.15
N VAL A 91 0.64 -23.97 24.98
CA VAL A 91 1.59 -24.87 25.63
C VAL A 91 1.01 -25.37 26.96
N THR A 92 0.27 -24.54 27.69
CA THR A 92 -0.18 -24.86 29.06
C THR A 92 -1.24 -25.96 29.11
N THR A 93 -1.78 -26.41 27.97
CA THR A 93 -2.67 -27.56 27.88
C THR A 93 -1.93 -28.90 27.94
N HIS A 94 -0.59 -28.90 27.87
CA HIS A 94 0.25 -30.10 27.79
C HIS A 94 0.97 -30.44 29.10
N VAL A 95 0.47 -29.95 30.25
CA VAL A 95 1.04 -30.22 31.57
C VAL A 95 1.16 -31.72 31.82
N GLN A 96 2.34 -32.15 32.25
CA GLN A 96 2.59 -33.51 32.70
C GLN A 96 2.78 -33.52 34.21
N SER A 97 2.29 -34.58 34.86
CA SER A 97 2.62 -34.82 36.26
C SER A 97 4.09 -35.19 36.37
N ALA A 98 4.86 -34.35 37.04
CA ALA A 98 6.31 -34.46 37.13
C ALA A 98 6.77 -34.73 38.57
N GLU A 99 8.06 -35.08 38.71
CA GLU A 99 8.76 -35.20 40.00
C GLU A 99 8.01 -36.09 40.99
N GLN A 100 7.90 -37.39 40.67
CA GLN A 100 7.20 -38.39 41.50
C GLN A 100 5.76 -37.99 41.87
N HIS A 101 5.07 -37.29 40.96
CA HIS A 101 3.72 -36.74 41.15
C HIS A 101 3.59 -35.62 42.18
N ASN A 102 4.71 -35.10 42.70
CA ASN A 102 4.70 -33.92 43.56
C ASN A 102 4.41 -32.63 42.77
N GLN A 103 4.71 -32.62 41.46
CA GLN A 103 4.37 -31.52 40.55
C GLN A 103 3.33 -32.00 39.52
N ASP A 104 2.17 -32.41 40.02
CA ASP A 104 1.00 -32.79 39.23
C ASP A 104 0.40 -31.63 38.43
N VAL A 105 0.64 -30.39 38.86
CA VAL A 105 0.43 -29.15 38.09
C VAL A 105 1.70 -28.31 38.01
N ASN A 106 2.01 -27.79 36.82
CA ASN A 106 3.14 -26.89 36.59
C ASN A 106 2.84 -25.93 35.43
N SER A 107 3.49 -24.77 35.43
CA SER A 107 3.10 -23.66 34.55
C SER A 107 3.57 -23.75 33.11
N LEU A 108 4.62 -24.53 32.83
CA LEU A 108 5.35 -24.54 31.55
C LEU A 108 5.77 -23.14 31.05
N GLY A 109 5.88 -22.15 31.96
CA GLY A 109 5.97 -20.73 31.61
C GLY A 109 7.12 -20.37 30.68
N LEU A 110 8.32 -20.92 30.91
CA LEU A 110 9.49 -20.66 30.05
C LEU A 110 9.33 -21.27 28.65
N ILE A 111 8.69 -22.44 28.52
CA ILE A 111 8.45 -23.08 27.22
C ILE A 111 7.48 -22.22 26.41
N SER A 112 6.38 -21.78 27.03
CA SER A 112 5.43 -20.86 26.39
C SER A 112 6.10 -19.55 25.98
N ALA A 113 6.92 -18.94 26.86
CA ALA A 113 7.65 -17.71 26.55
C ALA A 113 8.58 -17.86 25.34
N ARG A 114 9.30 -18.98 25.22
CA ARG A 114 10.18 -19.25 24.05
C ARG A 114 9.40 -19.35 22.74
N LYS A 115 8.22 -19.97 22.76
CA LYS A 115 7.33 -20.04 21.59
C LYS A 115 6.71 -18.69 21.24
N SER A 116 6.42 -17.87 22.23
CA SER A 116 5.97 -16.49 22.00
C SER A 116 7.09 -15.60 21.44
N ALA A 117 8.34 -15.80 21.86
CA ALA A 117 9.49 -15.11 21.28
C ALA A 117 9.71 -15.49 19.80
N GLU A 118 9.61 -16.77 19.46
CA GLU A 118 9.67 -17.25 18.06
C GLU A 118 8.57 -16.62 17.19
N ALA A 119 7.35 -16.53 17.71
CA ALA A 119 6.24 -15.85 17.03
C ALA A 119 6.50 -14.35 16.79
N ILE A 120 7.18 -13.66 17.72
CA ILE A 120 7.56 -12.25 17.54
C ILE A 120 8.56 -12.10 16.39
N GLU A 121 9.53 -13.01 16.25
CA GLU A 121 10.50 -12.94 15.15
C GLU A 121 9.83 -13.11 13.79
N ILE A 122 8.87 -14.03 13.67
CA ILE A 122 8.07 -14.17 12.44
C ILE A 122 7.26 -12.90 12.17
N LEU A 123 6.65 -12.31 13.20
CA LEU A 123 5.89 -11.06 13.03
C LEU A 123 6.77 -9.89 12.59
N LYS A 124 8.04 -9.83 13.01
CA LYS A 124 9.02 -8.84 12.52
C LYS A 124 9.36 -9.06 11.05
N LEU A 125 9.51 -10.31 10.61
CA LEU A 125 9.73 -10.65 9.18
C LEU A 125 8.53 -10.21 8.33
N MET A 126 7.30 -10.49 8.79
CA MET A 126 6.08 -10.04 8.13
C MET A 126 5.98 -8.51 8.08
N SER A 127 6.32 -7.84 9.19
CA SER A 127 6.30 -6.39 9.29
C SER A 127 7.29 -5.73 8.34
N SER A 128 8.51 -6.25 8.27
CA SER A 128 9.57 -5.71 7.41
C SER A 128 9.22 -5.86 5.94
N THR A 129 8.72 -7.04 5.55
CA THR A 129 8.22 -7.32 4.20
C THR A 129 7.08 -6.38 3.82
N TYR A 130 6.11 -6.18 4.71
CA TYR A 130 4.97 -5.30 4.43
C TYR A 130 5.37 -3.82 4.37
N MET A 131 6.30 -3.36 5.20
CA MET A 131 6.84 -1.99 5.15
C MET A 131 7.51 -1.68 3.81
N VAL A 132 8.28 -2.62 3.25
CA VAL A 132 8.86 -2.50 1.90
C VAL A 132 7.76 -2.40 0.84
N ALA A 133 6.75 -3.28 0.90
CA ALA A 133 5.62 -3.27 -0.04
C ALA A 133 4.82 -1.96 0.01
N LEU A 134 4.56 -1.42 1.20
CA LEU A 134 3.87 -0.15 1.37
C LEU A 134 4.67 1.02 0.77
N CYS A 135 6.00 1.05 0.96
CA CYS A 135 6.86 2.07 0.35
C CYS A 135 6.93 1.92 -1.16
N GLN A 136 6.99 0.69 -1.67
CA GLN A 136 6.89 0.40 -3.11
C GLN A 136 5.58 0.93 -3.69
N ALA A 137 4.44 0.68 -3.04
CA ALA A 137 3.14 1.18 -3.46
C ALA A 137 3.06 2.72 -3.45
N ILE A 138 3.67 3.39 -2.46
CA ILE A 138 3.76 4.85 -2.39
C ILE A 138 4.51 5.41 -3.60
N ASP A 139 5.66 4.83 -3.94
CA ASP A 139 6.46 5.27 -5.09
C ASP A 139 5.73 5.01 -6.41
N LEU A 140 5.01 3.90 -6.52
CA LEU A 140 4.18 3.58 -7.68
C LEU A 140 3.00 4.53 -7.85
N ARG A 141 2.34 4.96 -6.76
CA ARG A 141 1.30 6.01 -6.84
C ARG A 141 1.87 7.36 -7.28
N HIS A 142 3.10 7.66 -6.86
CA HIS A 142 3.79 8.88 -7.31
C HIS A 142 4.14 8.82 -8.81
N LEU A 143 4.60 7.67 -9.28
CA LEU A 143 4.81 7.40 -10.70
C LEU A 143 3.51 7.51 -11.49
N GLU A 144 2.43 6.86 -11.02
CA GLU A 144 1.10 6.90 -11.64
C GLU A 144 0.63 8.33 -11.89
N GLU A 145 0.74 9.20 -10.88
CA GLU A 145 0.31 10.59 -10.98
C GLU A 145 1.11 11.38 -12.03
N ASN A 146 2.44 11.21 -12.06
CA ASN A 146 3.29 11.87 -13.05
C ASN A 146 2.99 11.38 -14.47
N MET A 147 2.88 10.07 -14.67
CA MET A 147 2.60 9.49 -15.99
C MET A 147 1.19 9.87 -16.47
N ARG A 148 0.19 9.91 -15.59
CA ARG A 148 -1.17 10.37 -15.93
C ARG A 148 -1.16 11.81 -16.47
N GLU A 149 -0.42 12.71 -15.83
CA GLU A 149 -0.36 14.11 -16.28
C GLU A 149 0.35 14.25 -17.64
N VAL A 150 1.38 13.45 -17.90
CA VAL A 150 2.05 13.40 -19.21
C VAL A 150 1.08 12.92 -20.30
N VAL A 151 0.39 11.80 -20.08
CA VAL A 151 -0.60 11.26 -21.02
C VAL A 151 -1.70 12.28 -21.29
N LYS A 152 -2.18 12.95 -20.23
CA LYS A 152 -3.17 14.02 -20.33
C LYS A 152 -2.66 15.18 -21.19
N HIS A 153 -1.45 15.65 -20.97
CA HIS A 153 -0.87 16.75 -21.74
C HIS A 153 -0.71 16.39 -23.22
N VAL A 154 -0.20 15.19 -23.51
CA VAL A 154 -0.04 14.69 -24.89
C VAL A 154 -1.40 14.59 -25.58
N VAL A 155 -2.42 14.01 -24.93
CA VAL A 155 -3.76 13.93 -25.52
C VAL A 155 -4.32 15.33 -25.78
N GLN A 156 -4.21 16.28 -24.85
CA GLN A 156 -4.66 17.66 -25.07
C GLN A 156 -3.93 18.34 -26.23
N GLN A 157 -2.63 18.12 -26.38
CA GLN A 157 -1.84 18.66 -27.48
C GLN A 157 -2.31 18.08 -28.82
N VAL A 158 -2.47 16.76 -28.90
CA VAL A 158 -2.93 16.07 -30.12
C VAL A 158 -4.35 16.49 -30.47
N MET A 159 -5.25 16.59 -29.48
CA MET A 159 -6.60 17.09 -29.66
C MET A 159 -6.62 18.48 -30.30
N LYS A 160 -5.82 19.42 -29.77
CA LYS A 160 -5.72 20.78 -30.34
C LYS A 160 -5.22 20.76 -31.78
N LYS A 161 -4.25 19.89 -32.09
CA LYS A 161 -3.66 19.78 -33.43
C LYS A 161 -4.62 19.15 -34.44
N THR A 162 -5.34 18.08 -34.07
CA THR A 162 -6.08 17.26 -35.03
C THR A 162 -7.58 17.50 -35.03
N LEU A 163 -8.16 17.93 -33.90
CA LEU A 163 -9.59 18.06 -33.73
C LEU A 163 -10.05 19.53 -33.77
N TYR A 164 -9.25 20.52 -33.36
CA TYR A 164 -9.72 21.92 -33.27
C TYR A 164 -9.52 22.76 -34.53
N SER A 165 -8.52 22.45 -35.36
CA SER A 165 -8.22 23.25 -36.54
C SER A 165 -8.63 22.54 -37.82
N ASP A 166 -9.50 23.16 -38.61
CA ASP A 166 -9.59 22.84 -40.03
C ASP A 166 -8.53 23.65 -40.78
N GLU A 167 -7.63 22.97 -41.47
CA GLU A 167 -6.47 23.56 -42.17
C GLU A 167 -6.87 24.54 -43.30
N LYS A 168 -8.18 24.66 -43.60
CA LYS A 168 -8.70 25.46 -44.71
C LYS A 168 -9.48 26.72 -44.33
N ASP A 169 -10.15 26.80 -43.17
CA ASP A 169 -11.06 27.93 -42.87
C ASP A 169 -10.95 28.55 -41.45
N GLY A 170 -10.11 28.03 -40.54
CA GLY A 170 -9.92 28.62 -39.21
C GLY A 170 -11.18 28.67 -38.31
N SER A 171 -12.27 28.04 -38.75
CA SER A 171 -13.52 27.85 -38.00
C SER A 171 -13.34 26.79 -36.90
N LEU A 172 -13.86 27.08 -35.71
CA LEU A 172 -13.86 26.14 -34.58
C LEU A 172 -14.81 24.98 -34.86
N LEU A 173 -14.26 23.78 -34.96
CA LEU A 173 -15.02 22.56 -35.20
C LEU A 173 -15.87 22.16 -33.98
N ALA A 174 -17.03 21.54 -34.22
CA ALA A 174 -17.92 20.98 -33.19
C ALA A 174 -17.27 19.87 -32.32
N SER A 175 -16.04 19.48 -32.63
CA SER A 175 -15.17 18.58 -31.87
C SER A 175 -14.67 19.16 -30.54
N HIS A 176 -14.77 20.49 -30.31
CA HIS A 176 -14.48 21.12 -29.01
C HIS A 176 -15.27 20.51 -27.84
N PHE A 177 -16.44 19.94 -28.12
CA PHE A 177 -17.34 19.37 -27.12
C PHE A 177 -16.94 17.98 -26.59
N CYS A 178 -15.82 17.37 -27.03
CA CYS A 178 -15.39 16.05 -26.53
C CYS A 178 -14.16 16.07 -25.60
N GLU A 179 -13.57 17.25 -25.35
CA GLU A 179 -12.37 17.37 -24.50
C GLU A 179 -12.61 16.83 -23.10
N LYS A 180 -13.76 17.17 -22.52
CA LYS A 180 -14.08 16.76 -21.16
C LYS A 180 -14.20 15.24 -21.05
N GLU A 181 -14.84 14.60 -22.01
CA GLU A 181 -15.07 13.14 -22.08
C GLU A 181 -13.75 12.40 -22.31
N LEU A 182 -12.89 12.89 -23.22
CA LEU A 182 -11.58 12.29 -23.46
C LEU A 182 -10.66 12.45 -22.23
N LEU A 183 -10.70 13.60 -21.57
CA LEU A 183 -9.99 13.80 -20.30
C LEU A 183 -10.54 12.93 -19.17
N GLN A 184 -11.84 12.62 -19.18
CA GLN A 184 -12.43 11.67 -18.24
C GLN A 184 -11.91 10.25 -18.47
N VAL A 185 -11.71 9.81 -19.71
CA VAL A 185 -11.08 8.51 -20.01
C VAL A 185 -9.70 8.43 -19.34
N ILE A 186 -8.84 9.43 -19.53
CA ILE A 186 -7.49 9.45 -18.95
C ILE A 186 -7.52 9.47 -17.41
N LYS A 187 -8.50 10.17 -16.83
CA LYS A 187 -8.65 10.25 -15.38
C LYS A 187 -9.02 8.91 -14.75
N HIS A 188 -9.90 8.14 -15.40
CA HIS A 188 -10.46 6.92 -14.83
C HIS A 188 -9.72 5.65 -15.26
N GLN A 189 -9.01 5.68 -16.38
CA GLN A 189 -8.23 4.52 -16.82
C GLN A 189 -7.02 4.32 -15.88
N PRO A 190 -6.83 3.11 -15.30
CA PRO A 190 -5.64 2.80 -14.53
C PRO A 190 -4.38 2.91 -15.39
N VAL A 191 -3.42 3.74 -14.97
CA VAL A 191 -2.25 4.07 -15.79
C VAL A 191 -1.43 2.83 -16.13
N PHE A 192 -1.21 1.97 -15.15
CA PHE A 192 -0.41 0.75 -15.32
C PHE A 192 -1.06 -0.29 -16.23
N SER A 193 -2.33 -0.14 -16.62
CA SER A 193 -2.98 -1.06 -17.57
C SER A 193 -2.55 -0.83 -19.02
N TYR A 194 -1.85 0.27 -19.30
CA TYR A 194 -1.42 0.62 -20.66
C TYR A 194 -0.01 1.22 -20.71
N LEU A 195 0.63 1.50 -19.56
CA LEU A 195 1.89 2.24 -19.49
C LEU A 195 3.06 1.53 -20.19
N GLU A 196 3.05 0.19 -20.24
CA GLU A 196 4.10 -0.60 -20.90
C GLU A 196 4.16 -0.37 -22.43
N ASP A 197 3.00 -0.19 -23.05
CA ASP A 197 2.85 0.16 -24.46
C ASP A 197 1.58 1.02 -24.63
N PRO A 198 1.69 2.34 -24.45
CA PRO A 198 0.54 3.24 -24.53
C PRO A 198 0.01 3.38 -25.97
N THR A 199 0.72 2.84 -26.97
CA THR A 199 0.36 2.89 -28.39
C THR A 199 -0.40 1.65 -28.86
N ASN A 200 -0.50 0.62 -28.01
CA ASN A 200 -1.17 -0.63 -28.30
C ASN A 200 -2.67 -0.42 -28.56
N THR A 201 -3.15 -0.80 -29.74
CA THR A 201 -4.55 -0.62 -30.14
C THR A 201 -5.54 -1.49 -29.39
N SER A 202 -5.06 -2.56 -28.74
CA SER A 202 -5.86 -3.50 -27.97
C SER A 202 -6.03 -3.04 -26.52
N TYR A 203 -5.24 -2.07 -26.04
CA TYR A 203 -5.35 -1.56 -24.68
C TYR A 203 -6.51 -0.58 -24.54
N ALA A 204 -7.13 -0.62 -23.36
CA ALA A 204 -8.35 0.10 -23.04
C ALA A 204 -8.24 1.61 -23.27
N LEU A 205 -7.05 2.21 -23.11
CA LEU A 205 -6.85 3.65 -23.36
C LEU A 205 -7.25 4.04 -24.79
N LEU A 206 -6.64 3.42 -25.81
CA LEU A 206 -6.91 3.76 -27.21
C LEU A 206 -8.28 3.27 -27.70
N VAL A 207 -8.82 2.22 -27.08
CA VAL A 207 -10.19 1.74 -27.35
C VAL A 207 -11.20 2.76 -26.84
N GLN A 208 -11.12 3.17 -25.57
CA GLN A 208 -12.08 4.10 -24.97
C GLN A 208 -11.99 5.51 -25.57
N LEU A 209 -10.78 6.02 -25.88
CA LEU A 209 -10.65 7.31 -26.57
C LEU A 209 -11.34 7.27 -27.94
N ARG A 210 -11.26 6.15 -28.65
CA ARG A 210 -11.95 5.95 -29.94
C ARG A 210 -13.46 5.86 -29.75
N GLU A 211 -13.92 5.11 -28.76
CA GLU A 211 -15.34 4.96 -28.44
C GLU A 211 -15.99 6.30 -28.12
N VAL A 212 -15.32 7.16 -27.34
CA VAL A 212 -15.80 8.53 -27.07
C VAL A 212 -15.96 9.34 -28.35
N LEU A 213 -14.96 9.30 -29.25
CA LEU A 213 -15.02 10.03 -30.52
C LEU A 213 -16.11 9.47 -31.44
N VAL A 214 -16.26 8.15 -31.52
CA VAL A 214 -17.29 7.47 -32.32
C VAL A 214 -18.69 7.78 -31.77
N ALA A 215 -18.89 7.69 -30.45
CA ALA A 215 -20.17 7.99 -29.82
C ALA A 215 -20.59 9.45 -30.05
N LYS A 216 -19.64 10.38 -30.00
CA LYS A 216 -19.90 11.78 -30.31
C LYS A 216 -20.27 11.96 -31.79
N ALA A 217 -19.58 11.28 -32.71
CA ALA A 217 -19.88 11.35 -34.13
C ALA A 217 -21.25 10.75 -34.50
N LEU A 218 -21.73 9.77 -33.71
CA LEU A 218 -23.04 9.13 -33.89
C LEU A 218 -24.18 9.83 -33.13
N ASN A 219 -23.94 10.93 -32.41
CA ASN A 219 -24.91 11.60 -31.54
C ASN A 219 -25.53 10.70 -30.44
N THR A 220 -24.85 9.64 -30.00
CA THR A 220 -25.40 8.73 -28.96
C THR A 220 -25.30 9.27 -27.53
N CYS A 221 -24.72 10.46 -27.32
CA CYS A 221 -24.75 11.14 -26.03
C CYS A 221 -26.07 11.92 -25.87
N PRO A 222 -26.82 11.76 -24.76
CA PRO A 222 -28.05 12.51 -24.55
C PRO A 222 -27.74 14.00 -24.52
N ALA A 223 -28.36 14.76 -25.44
CA ALA A 223 -28.27 16.20 -25.46
C ALA A 223 -28.67 16.72 -24.07
N LYS A 224 -27.76 17.42 -23.40
CA LYS A 224 -28.14 18.25 -22.26
C LYS A 224 -28.97 19.41 -22.80
N ASP A 225 -30.01 19.79 -22.07
CA ASP A 225 -30.94 20.87 -22.43
C ASP A 225 -30.19 22.09 -22.96
N GLY A 226 -30.30 22.36 -24.27
CA GLY A 226 -29.71 23.51 -24.95
C GLY A 226 -28.56 23.25 -25.95
N GLU A 227 -28.09 22.00 -26.14
CA GLU A 227 -27.10 21.70 -27.20
C GLU A 227 -27.74 21.65 -28.59
N LYS A 228 -27.20 22.42 -29.55
CA LYS A 228 -27.60 22.37 -30.97
C LYS A 228 -27.27 20.98 -31.54
N GLU A 229 -28.20 20.39 -32.29
CA GLU A 229 -27.92 19.17 -33.07
C GLU A 229 -26.70 19.40 -33.98
N ILE A 230 -25.73 18.48 -33.89
CA ILE A 230 -24.55 18.46 -34.76
C ILE A 230 -25.01 18.19 -36.20
N SER A 231 -24.58 19.03 -37.15
CA SER A 231 -24.94 18.85 -38.56
C SER A 231 -24.39 17.53 -39.12
N GLU A 232 -25.03 16.96 -40.15
CA GLU A 232 -24.54 15.73 -40.80
C GLU A 232 -23.12 15.89 -41.39
N GLU A 233 -22.78 17.10 -41.83
CA GLU A 233 -21.43 17.43 -42.33
C GLU A 233 -20.38 17.38 -41.21
N ASP A 234 -20.71 17.91 -40.03
CA ASP A 234 -19.84 17.86 -38.84
C ASP A 234 -19.61 16.42 -38.35
N LYS A 235 -20.65 15.57 -38.40
CA LYS A 235 -20.53 14.14 -38.03
C LYS A 235 -19.54 13.41 -38.93
N TYR A 236 -19.66 13.60 -40.24
CA TYR A 236 -18.75 13.01 -41.23
C TYR A 236 -17.31 13.49 -41.03
N LEU A 237 -17.14 14.79 -40.73
CA LEU A 237 -15.83 15.38 -40.47
C LEU A 237 -15.17 14.78 -39.22
N ILE A 238 -15.92 14.60 -38.12
CA ILE A 238 -15.40 13.95 -36.90
C ILE A 238 -14.93 12.52 -37.23
N PHE A 239 -15.76 11.72 -37.91
CA PHE A 239 -15.39 10.36 -38.30
C PHE A 239 -14.10 10.30 -39.13
N LYS A 240 -13.92 11.23 -40.08
CA LYS A 240 -12.72 11.30 -40.92
C LYS A 240 -11.46 11.70 -40.13
N ARG A 241 -11.60 12.44 -39.03
CA ARG A 241 -10.49 12.89 -38.17
C ARG A 241 -10.06 11.84 -37.14
N ILE A 242 -10.88 10.83 -36.82
CA ILE A 242 -10.53 9.78 -35.85
C ILE A 242 -9.20 9.07 -36.19
N PRO A 243 -8.99 8.56 -37.43
CA PRO A 243 -7.72 7.93 -37.78
C PRO A 243 -6.53 8.89 -37.70
N VAL A 244 -6.74 10.18 -38.04
CA VAL A 244 -5.71 11.22 -37.96
C VAL A 244 -5.29 11.45 -36.50
N PHE A 245 -6.26 11.61 -35.59
CA PHE A 245 -6.02 11.73 -34.15
C PHE A 245 -5.27 10.52 -33.60
N GLN A 246 -5.70 9.30 -33.95
CA GLN A 246 -5.06 8.09 -33.45
C GLN A 246 -3.62 7.92 -33.95
N ASN A 247 -3.36 8.23 -35.23
CA ASN A 247 -2.03 8.13 -35.80
C ASN A 247 -1.07 9.16 -35.19
N GLU A 248 -1.53 10.40 -35.02
CA GLU A 248 -0.76 11.46 -34.36
C GLU A 248 -0.49 11.14 -32.88
N LEU A 249 -1.50 10.62 -32.17
CA LEU A 249 -1.35 10.23 -30.78
C LEU A 249 -0.31 9.12 -30.63
N LYS A 250 -0.38 8.07 -31.47
CA LYS A 250 0.61 6.98 -31.44
C LYS A 250 2.02 7.46 -31.75
N ALA A 251 2.17 8.41 -32.66
CA ALA A 251 3.48 8.94 -33.05
C ALA A 251 4.20 9.70 -31.92
N ILE A 252 3.44 10.29 -30.98
CA ILE A 252 4.01 11.14 -29.91
C ILE A 252 4.00 10.42 -28.55
N LEU A 253 2.94 9.66 -28.25
CA LEU A 253 2.66 9.18 -26.90
C LEU A 253 3.73 8.21 -26.36
N GLY A 254 4.21 7.28 -27.20
CA GLY A 254 5.24 6.32 -26.80
C GLY A 254 6.55 7.00 -26.38
N ASP A 255 7.02 7.95 -27.20
CA ASP A 255 8.25 8.69 -26.96
C ASP A 255 8.14 9.57 -25.70
N GLU A 256 7.04 10.30 -25.53
CA GLU A 256 6.87 11.20 -24.38
C GLU A 256 6.72 10.45 -23.06
N VAL A 257 6.00 9.32 -23.05
CA VAL A 257 5.92 8.45 -21.86
C VAL A 257 7.29 7.88 -21.51
N THR A 258 8.07 7.44 -22.51
CA THR A 258 9.42 6.90 -22.30
C THR A 258 10.36 7.96 -21.71
N LYS A 259 10.39 9.17 -22.32
CA LYS A 259 11.18 10.30 -21.81
C LYS A 259 10.76 10.71 -20.41
N ALA A 260 9.47 10.77 -20.14
CA ALA A 260 8.96 11.10 -18.81
C ALA A 260 9.35 10.04 -17.78
N ARG A 261 9.33 8.76 -18.15
CA ARG A 261 9.75 7.67 -17.28
C ARG A 261 11.24 7.75 -16.97
N GLU A 262 12.08 8.07 -17.95
CA GLU A 262 13.51 8.30 -17.73
C GLU A 262 13.77 9.48 -16.79
N LYS A 263 13.06 10.60 -16.96
CA LYS A 263 13.14 11.75 -16.05
C LYS A 263 12.74 11.36 -14.63
N PHE A 264 11.63 10.63 -14.48
CA PHE A 264 11.18 10.11 -13.19
C PHE A 264 12.25 9.25 -12.52
N ASN A 265 12.86 8.32 -13.26
CA ASN A 265 13.92 7.45 -12.73
C ASN A 265 15.18 8.23 -12.34
N LYS A 266 15.44 9.40 -12.96
CA LYS A 266 16.52 10.33 -12.60
C LYS A 266 16.18 11.24 -11.41
N GLY A 267 14.96 11.16 -10.87
CA GLY A 267 14.49 11.99 -9.76
C GLY A 267 13.92 13.35 -10.18
N ASP A 268 13.72 13.58 -11.47
CA ASP A 268 13.04 14.78 -11.98
C ASP A 268 11.52 14.52 -11.98
N PHE A 269 10.85 15.12 -11.00
CA PHE A 269 9.42 14.92 -10.75
C PHE A 269 8.66 16.23 -10.97
N PRO A 270 7.93 16.36 -12.10
CA PRO A 270 7.01 17.49 -12.29
C PRO A 270 5.97 17.59 -11.17
N ILE A 271 5.46 16.44 -10.71
CA ILE A 271 4.53 16.36 -9.58
C ILE A 271 5.26 15.72 -8.40
N ALA A 272 5.34 16.44 -7.28
CA ALA A 272 6.00 15.97 -6.08
C ALA A 272 5.25 14.81 -5.39
N ASN A 273 5.99 13.88 -4.80
CA ASN A 273 5.41 12.76 -4.05
C ASN A 273 4.55 13.25 -2.88
N ARG A 274 3.26 12.88 -2.88
CA ARG A 274 2.28 13.28 -1.87
C ARG A 274 2.63 12.82 -0.46
N ILE A 275 3.41 11.73 -0.32
CA ILE A 275 3.82 11.22 0.99
C ILE A 275 4.51 12.28 1.84
N LYS A 276 5.22 13.25 1.23
CA LYS A 276 5.88 14.36 1.94
C LYS A 276 4.90 15.27 2.69
N LYS A 277 3.62 15.25 2.32
CA LYS A 277 2.53 16.02 2.97
C LYS A 277 1.68 15.16 3.90
N CYS A 278 2.00 13.88 4.05
CA CYS A 278 1.23 12.93 4.85
C CYS A 278 1.84 12.76 6.25
N ARG A 279 0.99 12.49 7.25
CA ARG A 279 1.45 12.16 8.61
C ARG A 279 2.33 10.91 8.65
N THR A 280 2.09 9.96 7.76
CA THR A 280 2.85 8.72 7.61
C THR A 280 4.25 8.90 7.00
N TYR A 281 4.63 10.13 6.61
CA TYR A 281 5.95 10.43 6.05
C TYR A 281 7.13 9.88 6.86
N PRO A 282 7.17 9.96 8.21
CA PRO A 282 8.30 9.45 8.98
C PRO A 282 8.57 7.97 8.74
N ILE A 283 7.54 7.16 8.50
CA ILE A 283 7.68 5.71 8.23
C ILE A 283 8.30 5.49 6.85
N CYS A 284 7.80 6.17 5.82
CA CYS A 284 8.38 6.10 4.47
C CYS A 284 9.82 6.65 4.45
N GLN A 285 10.08 7.76 5.16
CA GLN A 285 11.41 8.35 5.29
C GLN A 285 12.38 7.44 6.06
N PHE A 286 11.89 6.63 7.01
CA PHE A 286 12.71 5.61 7.66
C PHE A 286 13.14 4.54 6.65
N VAL A 287 12.20 3.96 5.92
CA VAL A 287 12.48 2.87 4.95
C VAL A 287 13.32 3.34 3.76
N ARG A 288 12.98 4.48 3.15
CA ARG A 288 13.70 5.02 1.98
C ARG A 288 14.95 5.81 2.33
N GLY A 289 14.90 6.61 3.40
CA GLY A 289 15.96 7.54 3.77
C GLY A 289 16.98 6.98 4.75
N GLN A 290 16.53 6.42 5.88
CA GLN A 290 17.44 5.94 6.94
C GLN A 290 17.97 4.53 6.65
N VAL A 291 17.10 3.64 6.19
CA VAL A 291 17.46 2.25 5.84
C VAL A 291 18.08 2.17 4.44
N GLY A 292 17.75 3.10 3.55
CA GLY A 292 18.35 3.18 2.21
C GLY A 292 17.82 2.13 1.24
N THR A 293 16.52 1.84 1.30
CA THR A 293 15.83 1.04 0.27
C THR A 293 15.42 1.92 -0.91
N GLU A 294 15.17 1.31 -2.06
CA GLU A 294 14.77 2.03 -3.27
C GLU A 294 13.49 1.47 -3.89
N LEU A 295 12.95 2.15 -4.91
CA LEU A 295 11.94 1.54 -5.79
C LEU A 295 12.55 0.30 -6.45
N LEU A 296 11.97 -0.86 -6.16
CA LEU A 296 12.34 -2.13 -6.75
C LEU A 296 11.84 -2.19 -8.19
N SER A 297 12.68 -2.69 -9.10
CA SER A 297 12.32 -2.88 -10.50
C SER A 297 13.21 -3.94 -11.14
N GLY A 298 12.69 -4.70 -12.10
CA GLY A 298 13.43 -5.76 -12.80
C GLY A 298 14.67 -5.29 -13.57
N GLY A 299 14.79 -3.99 -13.84
CA GLY A 299 15.99 -3.39 -14.44
C GLY A 299 17.15 -3.15 -13.45
N LYS A 300 16.90 -3.27 -12.14
CA LYS A 300 17.91 -3.11 -11.08
C LYS A 300 18.39 -4.49 -10.62
N LYS A 301 19.61 -4.53 -10.07
CA LYS A 301 20.22 -5.77 -9.54
C LYS A 301 19.82 -6.11 -8.10
N ILE A 302 19.12 -5.20 -7.41
CA ILE A 302 18.74 -5.35 -6.01
C ILE A 302 17.54 -6.29 -5.94
N SER A 303 17.66 -7.35 -5.14
CA SER A 303 16.54 -8.25 -4.86
C SER A 303 15.60 -7.67 -3.79
N PRO A 304 14.30 -8.03 -3.79
CA PRO A 304 13.41 -7.65 -2.68
C PRO A 304 13.92 -8.11 -1.31
N GLY A 305 14.60 -9.27 -1.25
CA GLY A 305 15.16 -9.81 -0.01
C GLY A 305 16.18 -8.90 0.65
N GLU A 306 17.07 -8.28 -0.13
CA GLU A 306 18.07 -7.33 0.38
C GLU A 306 17.42 -6.12 1.07
N ASP A 307 16.37 -5.54 0.47
CA ASP A 307 15.69 -4.39 1.07
C ASP A 307 14.85 -4.79 2.29
N ILE A 308 14.24 -5.98 2.28
CA ILE A 308 13.52 -6.54 3.43
C ILE A 308 14.47 -6.80 4.60
N GLU A 309 15.65 -7.36 4.34
CA GLU A 309 16.68 -7.65 5.35
C GLU A 309 17.16 -6.36 6.03
N LYS A 310 17.49 -5.31 5.27
CA LYS A 310 17.86 -4.01 5.85
C LYS A 310 16.78 -3.44 6.78
N VAL A 311 15.51 -3.54 6.38
CA VAL A 311 14.39 -3.06 7.22
C VAL A 311 14.28 -3.93 8.48
N TYR A 312 14.42 -5.24 8.34
CA TYR A 312 14.37 -6.19 9.45
C TYR A 312 15.48 -5.94 10.48
N GLU A 313 16.71 -5.73 10.03
CA GLU A 313 17.85 -5.36 10.88
C GLU A 313 17.58 -4.05 11.62
N ALA A 314 17.11 -3.01 10.92
CA ALA A 314 16.81 -1.73 11.53
C ALA A 314 15.66 -1.81 12.56
N VAL A 315 14.68 -2.69 12.36
CA VAL A 315 13.63 -2.99 13.34
C VAL A 315 14.24 -3.67 14.58
N ASN A 316 15.14 -4.62 14.40
CA ASN A 316 15.82 -5.32 15.50
C ASN A 316 16.75 -4.41 16.32
N GLU A 317 17.34 -3.40 15.70
CA GLU A 317 18.12 -2.35 16.38
C GLU A 317 17.24 -1.35 17.15
N GLY A 318 15.91 -1.49 17.12
CA GLY A 318 14.98 -0.64 17.85
C GLY A 318 14.72 0.73 17.22
N LYS A 319 15.21 0.98 15.99
CA LYS A 319 15.09 2.29 15.31
C LYS A 319 13.64 2.67 15.00
N LEU A 320 12.73 1.70 14.86
CA LEU A 320 11.32 1.94 14.57
C LEU A 320 10.59 2.70 15.70
N GLY A 321 11.02 2.56 16.96
CA GLY A 321 10.35 3.18 18.10
C GLY A 321 10.27 4.71 18.00
N ASP A 322 11.38 5.36 17.63
CA ASP A 322 11.42 6.82 17.48
C ASP A 322 10.67 7.31 16.25
N VAL A 323 10.59 6.49 15.20
CA VAL A 323 9.79 6.76 14.00
C VAL A 323 8.30 6.80 14.36
N LEU A 324 7.82 5.83 15.17
CA LEU A 324 6.44 5.78 15.64
C LEU A 324 6.10 6.95 16.57
N LYS A 325 7.04 7.37 17.45
CA LYS A 325 6.85 8.58 18.28
C LYS A 325 6.67 9.83 17.41
N LYS A 326 7.46 9.99 16.35
CA LYS A 326 7.32 11.11 15.39
C LYS A 326 5.99 11.06 14.66
N TYR A 327 5.58 9.87 14.21
CA TYR A 327 4.29 9.65 13.55
C TYR A 327 3.10 10.06 14.44
N LEU A 328 3.14 9.68 15.73
CA LEU A 328 2.07 9.95 16.69
C LEU A 328 2.20 11.28 17.44
N ALA A 329 3.23 12.09 17.16
CA ALA A 329 3.50 13.32 17.90
C ALA A 329 2.33 14.33 17.89
N PHE A 330 1.53 14.30 16.82
CA PHE A 330 0.38 15.19 16.63
C PHE A 330 -0.93 14.65 17.22
N TRP A 331 -0.95 13.41 17.72
CA TRP A 331 -2.15 12.82 18.29
C TRP A 331 -2.27 13.23 19.76
N ASP A 332 -3.40 13.82 20.12
CA ASP A 332 -3.72 14.27 21.48
C ASP A 332 -4.38 13.17 22.34
N GLY A 333 -4.49 11.95 21.81
CA GLY A 333 -5.14 10.83 22.48
C GLY A 333 -6.66 10.78 22.31
N SER A 334 -7.26 11.74 21.58
CA SER A 334 -8.70 11.81 21.35
C SER A 334 -9.08 11.28 19.96
N SER A 335 -10.32 10.80 19.82
CA SER A 335 -10.87 10.46 18.52
C SER A 335 -11.12 11.73 17.71
N GLY A 336 -10.85 11.68 16.40
CA GLY A 336 -11.04 12.84 15.52
C GLY A 336 -12.51 13.31 15.47
N PRO A 337 -12.76 14.56 15.04
CA PRO A 337 -14.06 15.24 15.15
C PRO A 337 -15.18 14.62 14.29
N PHE A 338 -14.87 13.63 13.44
CA PHE A 338 -15.79 13.00 12.49
C PHE A 338 -16.33 11.63 12.93
N THR A 339 -16.06 11.20 14.17
CA THR A 339 -16.79 10.04 14.72
C THR A 339 -18.20 10.51 15.12
N PRO A 340 -19.28 9.95 14.55
CA PRO A 340 -20.63 10.30 15.00
C PRO A 340 -20.74 9.89 16.48
N ARG A 341 -20.89 10.88 17.37
CA ARG A 341 -21.24 10.60 18.76
C ARG A 341 -22.75 10.35 18.82
N PRO A 342 -23.14 9.08 19.04
CA PRO A 342 -24.07 8.83 20.13
C PRO A 342 -23.71 7.54 20.88
N GLY A 343 -23.25 7.69 22.13
CA GLY A 343 -23.10 6.59 23.10
C GLY A 343 -21.85 5.72 22.93
N ALA A 344 -21.16 5.46 24.05
CA ALA A 344 -20.08 4.48 24.09
C ALA A 344 -20.65 3.08 23.84
N SER A 345 -20.29 2.45 22.73
CA SER A 345 -20.67 1.07 22.38
C SER A 345 -19.79 0.00 23.07
N SER A 346 -18.97 0.38 24.06
CA SER A 346 -18.21 -0.57 24.87
C SER A 346 -18.18 -0.14 26.34
N PRO A 347 -18.54 -1.03 27.29
CA PRO A 347 -18.34 -0.79 28.72
C PRO A 347 -16.87 -0.92 29.14
N ALA A 348 -15.95 -1.22 28.21
CA ALA A 348 -14.53 -1.07 28.46
C ALA A 348 -14.22 0.43 28.55
N CYS A 349 -14.40 1.00 29.75
CA CYS A 349 -13.82 2.27 30.10
C CYS A 349 -12.35 2.24 29.64
N ASN A 350 -11.94 3.22 28.84
CA ASN A 350 -10.53 3.52 28.60
C ASN A 350 -9.85 3.56 29.97
N ASN A 351 -9.17 2.49 30.37
CA ASN A 351 -8.33 2.53 31.56
C ASN A 351 -7.02 3.22 31.12
N PRO A 352 -6.77 4.47 31.53
CA PRO A 352 -5.56 5.19 31.16
C PRO A 352 -4.27 4.47 31.62
N GLU A 353 -4.37 3.47 32.51
CA GLU A 353 -3.25 2.64 32.92
C GLU A 353 -2.62 1.82 31.78
N TYR A 354 -3.40 1.37 30.79
CA TYR A 354 -2.87 0.60 29.64
C TYR A 354 -1.94 1.43 28.73
N TRP A 355 -2.02 2.76 28.79
CA TRP A 355 -1.18 3.68 28.01
C TRP A 355 0.02 4.23 28.80
N ILE A 356 0.19 3.83 30.06
CA ILE A 356 1.31 4.31 30.91
C ILE A 356 2.67 4.00 30.27
N TRP A 357 2.82 2.87 29.59
CA TRP A 357 4.08 2.53 28.91
C TRP A 357 4.43 3.53 27.81
N PHE A 358 3.44 3.99 27.03
CA PHE A 358 3.63 4.98 25.96
C PHE A 358 3.95 6.37 26.54
N ASN A 359 3.26 6.77 27.61
CA ASN A 359 3.56 8.01 28.32
C ASN A 359 4.94 8.00 28.99
N LYS A 360 5.36 6.86 29.56
CA LYS A 360 6.73 6.66 30.07
C LYS A 360 7.76 6.74 28.94
N ALA A 361 7.49 6.13 27.80
CA ALA A 361 8.36 6.20 26.62
C ALA A 361 8.44 7.61 26.01
N LYS A 362 7.40 8.44 26.17
CA LYS A 362 7.37 9.85 25.79
C LYS A 362 8.12 10.75 26.78
N ALA A 363 8.10 10.41 28.07
CA ALA A 363 8.75 11.17 29.14
C ALA A 363 10.25 10.87 29.30
N CYS A 364 10.70 9.67 28.93
CA CYS A 364 12.13 9.37 28.88
C CYS A 364 12.79 10.13 27.71
N LYS A 365 13.45 11.25 28.05
CA LYS A 365 14.54 11.78 27.22
C LYS A 365 15.71 10.80 27.32
N TRP A 366 16.04 10.15 26.22
CA TRP A 366 17.30 9.43 26.07
C TRP A 366 18.36 10.39 25.54
#